data_AF-A0A7T7XPW5-F1
#
_entry.id   AF-A0A7T7XPW5-F1
#
_cell.length_a   1.000
_cell.length_b   1.000
_cell.length_c   1.000
_cell.angle_alpha   90.00
_cell.angle_beta   90.00
_cell.angle_gamma   90.00
#
_symmetry.space_group_name_H-M   'P 1'
#
loop_
_entity.id
_entity.type
_entity.pdbx_description
1 polymer ?
#
loop_
_entity_poly.entity_id
_entity_poly.type
_entity_poly.pdbx_seq_one_letter_code
_entity_poly.pdbx_strand_id
1 'polypeptide(L)'
;MTETSTVKLEQWTDIRELVLMCIGTDKGTWWGDPTFGSELWKLRQTGKVDGKTTGMVQQMILDCLWWLKEDGLAAEISCEAFQAGKDTIAYSLQVSRPDGTSLTIKDVWNGI
;
A
#
# COMPACT_ATOMS: atom_id res chain seq x y z
N MET A 1 -5.83 21.30 3.26
CA MET A 1 -7.24 20.90 3.41
C MET A 1 -7.43 19.67 2.55
N THR A 2 -7.58 18.50 3.15
CA THR A 2 -7.89 17.25 2.45
C THR A 2 -9.39 17.22 2.23
N GLU A 3 -9.85 17.24 0.98
CA GLU A 3 -11.25 16.98 0.67
C GLU A 3 -11.61 15.58 1.19
N THR A 4 -12.60 15.51 2.07
CA THR A 4 -13.20 14.25 2.49
C THR A 4 -14.06 13.74 1.34
N SER A 5 -13.47 12.97 0.43
CA SER A 5 -14.19 12.30 -0.64
C SER A 5 -15.10 11.23 -0.03
N THR A 6 -16.40 11.39 -0.19
CA THR A 6 -17.39 10.38 0.25
C THR A 6 -17.22 9.14 -0.63
N VAL A 7 -16.96 7.98 -0.02
CA VAL A 7 -16.92 6.71 -0.73
C VAL A 7 -18.33 6.43 -1.27
N LYS A 8 -18.47 6.38 -2.59
CA LYS A 8 -19.70 5.96 -3.25
C LYS A 8 -19.82 4.45 -3.11
N LEU A 9 -20.70 3.97 -2.22
CA LEU A 9 -20.90 2.54 -1.97
C LEU A 9 -21.24 1.76 -3.26
N GLU A 10 -21.77 2.45 -4.27
CA GLU A 10 -22.11 1.88 -5.57
C GLU A 10 -20.86 1.63 -6.45
N GLN A 11 -19.72 2.25 -6.13
CA GLN A 11 -18.41 2.05 -6.76
C GLN A 11 -17.56 1.07 -5.94
N TRP A 12 -18.12 -0.09 -5.61
CA TRP A 12 -17.42 -1.18 -4.90
C TRP A 12 -16.21 -1.75 -5.67
N THR A 13 -16.00 -1.31 -6.91
CA THR A 13 -14.82 -1.62 -7.75
C THR A 13 -13.71 -0.58 -7.64
N ASP A 14 -13.78 0.37 -6.69
CA ASP A 14 -12.70 1.35 -6.51
C ASP A 14 -11.41 0.66 -6.03
N ILE A 15 -10.49 0.48 -6.98
CA ILE A 15 -9.16 -0.08 -6.74
C ILE A 15 -8.40 0.68 -5.64
N ARG A 16 -8.72 1.97 -5.39
CA ARG A 16 -8.08 2.75 -4.33
C ARG A 16 -8.34 2.13 -2.97
N GLU A 17 -9.60 1.84 -2.66
CA GLU A 17 -9.97 1.27 -1.37
C GLU A 17 -9.39 -0.13 -1.22
N LEU A 18 -9.43 -0.93 -2.28
CA LEU A 18 -8.83 -2.26 -2.30
C LEU A 18 -7.31 -2.22 -2.02
N VAL A 19 -6.58 -1.29 -2.64
CA VAL A 19 -5.14 -1.08 -2.41
C VAL A 19 -4.88 -0.65 -0.97
N LEU A 20 -5.62 0.33 -0.46
CA LEU A 20 -5.47 0.83 0.91
C LEU A 20 -5.77 -0.26 1.94
N MET A 21 -6.84 -1.04 1.71
CA MET A 21 -7.17 -2.19 2.55
C MET A 21 -6.07 -3.25 2.55
N CYS A 22 -5.51 -3.57 1.38
CA CYS A 22 -4.44 -4.56 1.26
C CYS A 22 -3.15 -4.12 1.97
N ILE A 23 -2.76 -2.84 1.82
CA ILE A 23 -1.59 -2.30 2.53
C ILE A 23 -1.83 -2.26 4.04
N GLY A 24 -3.02 -1.78 4.47
CA GLY A 24 -3.35 -1.54 5.87
C GLY A 24 -3.71 -2.79 6.69
N THR A 25 -3.93 -3.93 6.04
CA THR A 25 -4.22 -5.21 6.70
C THR A 25 -2.93 -5.97 6.97
N ASP A 26 -2.75 -6.46 8.19
CA ASP A 26 -1.63 -7.34 8.52
C ASP A 26 -1.81 -8.69 7.83
N LYS A 27 -0.82 -9.10 7.04
CA LYS A 27 -0.87 -10.38 6.32
C LYS A 27 -1.13 -11.56 7.25
N GLY A 28 -2.10 -12.41 6.89
CA GLY A 28 -2.52 -13.58 7.66
C GLY A 28 -3.61 -13.31 8.70
N THR A 29 -4.09 -12.07 8.82
CA THR A 29 -5.19 -11.74 9.76
C THR A 29 -6.58 -11.82 9.15
N TRP A 30 -6.70 -11.70 7.82
CA TRP A 30 -7.99 -11.81 7.16
C TRP A 30 -8.45 -13.27 7.07
N TRP A 31 -9.66 -13.54 7.57
CA TRP A 31 -10.23 -14.88 7.62
C TRP A 31 -10.55 -15.47 6.23
N GLY A 32 -10.78 -14.62 5.22
CA GLY A 32 -11.18 -15.05 3.88
C GLY A 32 -10.01 -15.46 2.99
N ASP A 33 -8.84 -14.85 3.20
CA ASP A 33 -7.62 -15.14 2.48
C ASP A 33 -6.40 -14.79 3.36
N PRO A 34 -5.61 -15.79 3.82
CA PRO A 34 -4.44 -15.55 4.65
C PRO A 34 -3.27 -14.90 3.89
N THR A 35 -3.32 -14.85 2.55
CA THR A 35 -2.27 -14.26 1.72
C THR A 35 -2.45 -12.76 1.51
N PHE A 36 -3.68 -12.25 1.69
CA PHE A 36 -3.99 -10.83 1.66
C PHE A 36 -3.38 -10.07 2.84
N GLY A 37 -2.95 -8.83 2.59
CA GLY A 37 -2.34 -7.97 3.58
C GLY A 37 -0.85 -7.75 3.35
N SER A 38 -0.28 -6.77 4.04
CA SER A 38 1.13 -6.44 4.00
C SER A 38 1.91 -7.02 5.19
N GLU A 39 3.22 -7.14 5.03
CA GLU A 39 4.14 -7.53 6.11
C GLU A 39 4.70 -6.32 6.87
N LEU A 40 4.15 -5.11 6.67
CA LEU A 40 4.65 -3.87 7.27
C LEU A 40 4.68 -3.90 8.80
N TRP A 41 3.80 -4.68 9.44
CA TRP A 41 3.79 -4.89 10.88
C TRP A 41 5.08 -5.52 11.42
N LYS A 42 5.80 -6.32 10.61
CA LYS A 42 7.10 -6.89 11.01
C LYS A 42 8.15 -5.80 11.23
N LEU A 43 8.09 -4.71 10.46
CA LEU A 43 9.02 -3.59 10.59
C LEU A 43 8.83 -2.82 11.90
N ARG A 44 7.64 -2.85 12.49
CA ARG A 44 7.41 -2.25 13.81
C ARG A 44 8.18 -2.97 14.92
N GLN A 45 8.51 -4.25 14.72
CA GLN A 45 9.27 -5.04 15.71
C GLN A 45 10.77 -4.76 15.69
N THR A 46 11.29 -4.10 14.64
CA THR A 46 12.73 -3.82 14.52
C THR A 46 13.15 -2.56 15.28
N GLY A 47 12.20 -1.67 15.61
CA GLY A 47 12.37 -0.53 16.52
C GLY A 47 13.24 0.63 16.00
N LYS A 48 13.69 0.60 14.74
CA LYS A 48 14.45 1.71 14.14
C LYS A 48 14.07 1.93 12.68
N VAL A 49 13.82 3.19 12.33
CA VAL A 49 13.63 3.65 10.95
C VAL A 49 14.95 4.18 10.39
N ASP A 50 15.44 3.55 9.33
CA ASP A 50 16.59 4.00 8.55
C ASP A 50 16.39 3.77 7.04
N GLY A 51 17.45 3.96 6.25
CA GLY A 51 17.41 3.74 4.81
C GLY A 51 17.07 2.30 4.40
N LYS A 52 17.41 1.30 5.23
CA LYS A 52 16.99 -0.10 4.98
C LYS A 52 15.51 -0.26 5.21
N THR A 53 14.97 0.34 6.28
CA THR A 53 13.52 0.34 6.55
C THR A 53 12.75 0.99 5.39
N THR A 54 13.29 2.05 4.79
CA THR A 54 12.69 2.70 3.61
C THR A 54 12.57 1.74 2.42
N GLY A 55 13.65 1.04 2.05
CA GLY A 55 13.61 0.05 0.98
C GLY A 55 12.71 -1.14 1.30
N MET A 56 12.64 -1.56 2.57
CA MET A 56 11.74 -2.63 3.00
C MET A 56 10.27 -2.23 2.90
N VAL A 57 9.89 -1.00 3.30
CA VAL A 57 8.51 -0.50 3.15
C VAL A 57 8.11 -0.49 1.68
N GLN A 58 8.98 0.02 0.80
CA GLN A 58 8.73 0.02 -0.64
C GLN A 58 8.48 -1.39 -1.17
N GLN A 59 9.36 -2.34 -0.85
CA GLN A 59 9.25 -3.71 -1.35
C GLN A 59 8.00 -4.41 -0.79
N MET A 60 7.71 -4.28 0.50
CA MET A 60 6.54 -4.90 1.14
C MET A 60 5.21 -4.37 0.57
N ILE A 61 5.14 -3.08 0.22
CA ILE A 61 3.99 -2.51 -0.48
C ILE A 61 3.83 -3.14 -1.87
N LEU A 62 4.91 -3.26 -2.65
CA LEU A 62 4.86 -3.89 -3.97
C LEU A 62 4.47 -5.37 -3.89
N ASP A 63 5.05 -6.11 -2.95
CA ASP A 63 4.81 -7.54 -2.77
C ASP A 63 3.35 -7.83 -2.40
N CYS A 64 2.76 -7.06 -1.48
CA CYS A 64 1.38 -7.30 -1.06
C CYS A 64 0.35 -6.93 -2.15
N LEU A 65 0.72 -6.08 -3.10
CA LEU A 65 -0.16 -5.67 -4.20
C LEU A 65 0.07 -6.48 -5.48
N TRP A 66 1.02 -7.43 -5.49
CA TRP A 66 1.37 -8.21 -6.67
C TRP A 66 0.17 -8.91 -7.31
N TRP A 67 -0.74 -9.44 -6.49
CA TRP A 67 -1.94 -10.12 -6.94
C TRP A 67 -2.85 -9.25 -7.83
N LEU A 68 -2.84 -7.92 -7.67
CA LEU A 68 -3.59 -7.01 -8.54
C LEU A 68 -3.10 -7.09 -10.00
N LYS A 69 -1.81 -7.37 -10.22
CA LYS A 69 -1.26 -7.61 -11.55
C LYS A 69 -1.65 -9.00 -12.07
N GLU A 70 -1.58 -10.02 -11.20
CA GLU A 70 -1.94 -11.40 -11.56
C GLU A 70 -3.41 -11.53 -11.99
N ASP A 71 -4.30 -10.81 -11.29
CA ASP A 71 -5.73 -10.79 -11.56
C ASP A 71 -6.12 -9.82 -12.70
N GLY A 72 -5.15 -9.13 -13.30
CA GLY A 72 -5.37 -8.20 -14.40
C GLY A 72 -6.08 -6.90 -14.00
N LEU A 73 -6.13 -6.56 -12.72
CA LEU A 73 -6.68 -5.31 -12.20
C LEU A 73 -5.72 -4.12 -12.38
N ALA A 74 -4.41 -4.41 -12.39
CA ALA A 74 -3.35 -3.45 -12.66
C ALA A 74 -2.45 -3.94 -13.79
N ALA A 75 -2.09 -3.04 -14.71
CA ALA A 75 -1.06 -3.28 -15.70
C ALA A 75 0.34 -3.11 -15.10
N GLU A 76 0.52 -2.09 -14.26
CA GLU A 76 1.80 -1.79 -13.61
C GLU A 76 1.58 -1.17 -12.23
N ILE A 77 2.49 -1.46 -11.30
CA ILE A 77 2.50 -0.91 -9.94
C ILE A 77 3.92 -0.48 -9.62
N SER A 78 4.09 0.79 -9.26
CA SER A 78 5.38 1.35 -8.83
C SER A 78 5.22 2.10 -7.51
N CYS A 79 6.23 2.03 -6.66
CA CYS A 79 6.22 2.65 -5.34
C CYS A 79 7.57 3.33 -5.12
N GLU A 80 7.52 4.59 -4.69
CA GLU A 80 8.67 5.31 -4.18
C GLU A 80 8.45 5.57 -2.69
N ALA A 81 9.45 5.26 -1.87
CA ALA A 81 9.42 5.54 -0.44
C ALA A 81 10.63 6.38 -0.02
N PHE A 82 10.42 7.27 0.95
CA PHE A 82 11.48 8.08 1.53
C PHE A 82 11.24 8.32 3.02
N GLN A 83 12.33 8.41 3.79
CA GLN A 83 12.26 8.76 5.20
C GLN A 83 11.81 10.23 5.33
N ALA A 84 10.62 10.45 5.90
CA ALA A 84 10.02 11.77 6.06
C ALA A 84 10.27 12.37 7.45
N GLY A 85 10.63 11.53 8.42
CA GLY A 85 10.92 11.94 9.78
C GLY A 85 11.72 10.88 10.53
N LYS A 86 11.86 11.07 11.84
CA LYS A 86 12.61 10.15 12.69
C LYS A 86 12.05 8.73 12.61
N ASP A 87 10.73 8.61 12.72
CA ASP A 87 10.01 7.32 12.82
C ASP A 87 8.93 7.18 11.74
N THR A 88 9.03 7.94 10.63
CA THR A 88 8.03 7.97 9.55
C THR A 88 8.64 7.81 8.17
N ILE A 89 7.96 7.01 7.34
CA ILE A 89 8.29 6.80 5.93
C ILE A 89 7.09 7.24 5.11
N ALA A 90 7.28 8.26 4.27
CA ALA A 90 6.28 8.64 3.28
C ALA A 90 6.48 7.79 2.03
N TYR A 91 5.37 7.46 1.35
CA TYR A 91 5.42 6.76 0.09
C TYR A 91 4.45 7.34 -0.93
N SER A 92 4.80 7.18 -2.21
CA SER A 92 3.97 7.51 -3.37
C SER A 92 3.86 6.27 -4.23
N LEU A 93 2.66 5.69 -4.27
CA LEU A 93 2.30 4.52 -5.06
C LEU A 93 1.57 4.97 -6.32
N GLN A 94 1.97 4.45 -7.48
CA GLN A 94 1.25 4.59 -8.72
C GLN A 94 0.75 3.22 -9.18
N VAL A 95 -0.56 3.14 -9.45
CA VAL A 95 -1.22 1.95 -10.00
C VAL A 95 -1.76 2.31 -11.37
N SER A 96 -1.17 1.75 -12.43
CA SER A 96 -1.63 1.93 -13.81
C SER A 96 -2.59 0.80 -14.16
N ARG A 97 -3.77 1.14 -14.67
CA ARG A 97 -4.81 0.18 -15.06
C ARG A 97 -4.63 -0.27 -16.52
N PRO A 98 -5.17 -1.43 -16.92
CA PRO A 98 -5.12 -1.90 -18.31
C PRO A 98 -5.78 -0.95 -19.33
N ASP A 99 -6.72 -0.12 -18.89
CA ASP A 99 -7.39 0.89 -19.72
C ASP A 99 -6.55 2.16 -19.96
N GLY A 100 -5.32 2.21 -19.42
CA GLY A 100 -4.41 3.36 -19.54
C GLY A 100 -4.63 4.46 -18.50
N THR A 101 -5.66 4.37 -17.66
CA THR A 101 -5.82 5.28 -16.53
C THR A 101 -4.84 4.93 -15.40
N SER A 102 -4.55 5.88 -14.52
CA SER A 102 -3.70 5.63 -13.36
C SER A 102 -4.25 6.27 -12.09
N LEU A 103 -3.95 5.61 -10.98
CA LEU A 103 -4.24 6.07 -9.63
C LEU A 103 -2.92 6.37 -8.92
N THR A 104 -2.86 7.51 -8.24
CA THR A 104 -1.77 7.83 -7.34
C THR A 104 -2.28 7.85 -5.90
N ILE A 105 -1.56 7.15 -5.01
CA ILE A 105 -1.81 7.12 -3.57
C ILE A 105 -0.55 7.64 -2.88
N LYS A 106 -0.73 8.65 -2.04
CA LYS A 106 0.33 9.19 -1.17
C LYS A 106 -0.11 9.00 0.26
N ASP A 107 0.75 8.42 1.07
CA ASP A 107 0.46 8.16 2.47
C ASP A 107 1.77 8.00 3.27
N VAL A 108 1.65 7.78 4.57
CA VAL A 108 2.76 7.66 5.51
C VAL A 108 2.61 6.37 6.31
N TRP A 109 3.67 5.55 6.28
CA TRP A 109 3.84 4.49 7.26
C TRP A 109 4.50 5.06 8.52
N ASN A 110 3.90 4.75 9.68
CA ASN A 110 4.39 5.13 10.98
C ASN A 110 5.05 3.92 11.65
N GLY A 111 6.32 4.09 12.02
CA GLY A 111 7.08 3.16 12.84
C GLY A 111 6.67 3.22 14.32
N ILE A 112 7.55 2.71 15.19
CA ILE A 112 7.47 2.83 16.65
C ILE A 112 8.52 3.82 17.13
#